data_AF-A0A5C9AC83-F1
#
_entry.id   AF-A0A5C9AC83-F1
#
_cell.length_a   1.000
_cell.length_b   1.000
_cell.length_c   1.000
_cell.angle_alpha   90.00
_cell.angle_beta   90.00
_cell.angle_gamma   90.00
#
_symmetry.space_group_name_H-M   'P 1'
#
loop_
_entity.id
_entity.type
_entity.pdbx_description
1 polymer ?
#
loop_
_entity_poly.entity_id
_entity_poly.type
_entity_poly.pdbx_seq_one_letter_code
_entity_poly.pdbx_strand_id
1 'polypeptide(L)'
;EAGYPLVINHALPHYLTLLDQGLDPELALLDTLLLLMAINGDTNVASRGGEGGLRWLQREAQTLLQKGGIRTPADLDYLRQFDRECIERNLSPGGSADLLILTWFLAQI
;
A
#
# COMPACT_ATOMS: atom_id res chain seq x y z
N GLU A 1 -11.65 1.27 -21.79
CA GLU A 1 -11.19 0.80 -20.47
C GLU A 1 -10.88 2.00 -19.60
N ALA A 2 -11.20 1.96 -18.29
CA ALA A 2 -10.98 3.09 -17.38
C ALA A 2 -9.52 3.26 -16.93
N GLY A 3 -8.55 2.59 -17.57
CA GLY A 3 -7.14 2.61 -17.19
C GLY A 3 -6.89 2.06 -15.79
N TYR A 4 -6.06 2.75 -15.01
CA TYR A 4 -5.72 2.40 -13.62
C TYR A 4 -6.28 3.45 -12.65
N PRO A 5 -7.60 3.47 -12.37
CA PRO A 5 -8.22 4.53 -11.58
C PRO A 5 -7.67 4.63 -10.15
N LEU A 6 -7.28 3.51 -9.53
CA LEU A 6 -6.63 3.53 -8.21
C LEU A 6 -5.26 4.23 -8.25
N VAL A 7 -4.51 4.06 -9.34
CA VAL A 7 -3.22 4.73 -9.52
C VAL A 7 -3.45 6.21 -9.77
N ILE A 8 -4.27 6.54 -10.76
CA ILE A 8 -4.48 7.92 -11.22
C ILE A 8 -5.14 8.79 -10.14
N ASN A 9 -6.14 8.27 -9.44
CA ASN A 9 -6.95 9.07 -8.52
C ASN A 9 -6.45 9.03 -7.06
N HIS A 10 -5.62 8.04 -6.70
CA HIS A 10 -5.20 7.85 -5.30
C HIS A 10 -3.68 7.70 -5.16
N ALA A 11 -3.09 6.62 -5.68
CA ALA A 11 -1.70 6.29 -5.37
C ALA A 11 -0.70 7.31 -5.90
N LEU A 12 -0.86 7.77 -7.15
CA LEU A 12 0.05 8.74 -7.76
C LEU A 12 -0.04 10.12 -7.09
N PRO A 13 -1.22 10.73 -6.90
CA PRO A 13 -1.33 11.98 -6.15
C PRO A 13 -0.76 11.87 -4.72
N HIS A 14 -0.99 10.75 -4.04
CA HIS A 14 -0.49 10.52 -2.69
C HIS A 14 1.03 10.44 -2.65
N TYR A 15 1.64 9.64 -3.53
CA TYR A 15 3.08 9.51 -3.64
C TYR A 15 3.75 10.86 -3.93
N LEU A 16 3.26 11.60 -4.94
CA LEU A 16 3.80 12.91 -5.30
C LEU A 16 3.65 13.93 -4.17
N THR A 17 2.55 13.90 -3.42
CA THR A 17 2.34 14.77 -2.25
C THR A 17 3.38 14.51 -1.16
N LEU A 18 3.71 13.24 -0.89
CA LEU A 18 4.72 12.89 0.10
C LEU A 18 6.12 13.33 -0.34
N LEU A 19 6.44 13.21 -1.63
CA LEU A 19 7.70 13.71 -2.18
C LEU A 19 7.80 15.24 -2.08
N ASP A 20 6.73 15.97 -2.39
CA ASP A 20 6.67 17.44 -2.27
C ASP A 20 6.86 17.91 -0.82
N GLN A 21 6.41 17.09 0.14
CA GLN A 21 6.67 17.29 1.57
C GLN A 21 8.12 16.98 1.99
N GLY A 22 8.97 16.53 1.06
CA GLY A 22 10.36 16.18 1.31
C GLY A 22 10.55 14.82 1.98
N LEU A 23 9.54 13.95 1.96
CA LEU A 23 9.70 12.58 2.46
C LEU A 23 10.68 11.80 1.58
N ASP A 24 11.45 10.92 2.22
CA ASP A 24 12.30 9.97 1.52
C ASP A 24 11.46 9.13 0.51
N PRO A 25 11.92 8.98 -0.74
CA PRO A 25 11.15 8.26 -1.77
C PRO A 25 10.82 6.81 -1.44
N GLU A 26 11.68 6.10 -0.70
CA GLU A 26 11.41 4.72 -0.30
C GLU A 26 10.30 4.68 0.74
N LEU A 27 10.35 5.57 1.74
CA LEU A 27 9.28 5.69 2.73
C LEU A 27 7.95 6.11 2.08
N ALA A 28 7.99 7.01 1.11
CA ALA A 28 6.80 7.43 0.36
C ALA A 28 6.19 6.27 -0.45
N LEU A 29 7.01 5.39 -1.04
CA LEU A 29 6.53 4.20 -1.73
C LEU A 29 5.90 3.19 -0.76
N LEU A 30 6.50 2.97 0.41
CA LEU A 30 5.95 2.08 1.43
C LEU A 30 4.62 2.59 1.98
N ASP A 31 4.49 3.90 2.22
CA ASP A 31 3.23 4.52 2.61
C ASP A 31 2.16 4.40 1.52
N THR A 32 2.56 4.62 0.26
CA THR A 32 1.66 4.48 -0.90
C THR A 32 1.21 3.03 -1.08
N LEU A 33 2.08 2.06 -0.79
CA LEU A 33 1.72 0.65 -0.79
C LEU A 33 0.66 0.34 0.28
N LEU A 34 0.79 0.91 1.48
CA LEU A 34 -0.25 0.79 2.51
C LEU A 34 -1.58 1.39 2.06
N LEU A 35 -1.56 2.56 1.40
CA LEU A 35 -2.76 3.16 0.81
C LEU A 35 -3.42 2.21 -0.19
N LEU A 36 -2.64 1.63 -1.10
CA LEU A 36 -3.11 0.68 -2.09
C LEU A 36 -3.69 -0.59 -1.42
N MET A 37 -3.00 -1.15 -0.43
CA MET A 37 -3.51 -2.31 0.33
C MET A 37 -4.81 -2.02 1.07
N ALA A 38 -5.02 -0.77 1.52
CA ALA A 38 -6.23 -0.35 2.22
C ALA A 38 -7.48 -0.25 1.32
N ILE A 39 -7.29 0.10 0.03
CA ILE A 39 -8.41 0.41 -0.88
C ILE A 39 -8.56 -0.57 -2.05
N ASN A 40 -7.51 -1.32 -2.38
CA ASN A 40 -7.54 -2.26 -3.49
C ASN A 40 -8.25 -3.55 -3.09
N GLY A 41 -9.14 -4.04 -3.96
CA GLY A 41 -9.74 -5.36 -3.86
C GLY A 41 -8.78 -6.44 -4.37
N ASP A 42 -7.62 -6.58 -3.72
CA ASP A 42 -6.52 -7.42 -4.21
C ASP A 42 -6.92 -8.89 -4.35
N THR A 43 -6.98 -9.38 -5.59
CA THR A 43 -7.40 -10.74 -5.92
C THR A 43 -6.40 -11.81 -5.47
N ASN A 44 -5.11 -11.48 -5.35
CA ASN A 44 -4.11 -12.40 -4.81
C ASN A 44 -4.35 -12.65 -3.32
N VAL A 45 -4.81 -11.62 -2.60
CA VAL A 45 -5.19 -11.73 -1.18
C VAL A 45 -6.51 -12.47 -1.05
N ALA A 46 -7.52 -12.09 -1.84
CA ALA A 46 -8.84 -12.72 -1.81
C ALA A 46 -8.79 -14.21 -2.18
N SER A 47 -7.93 -14.61 -3.12
CA SER A 47 -7.78 -16.03 -3.49
C SER A 47 -7.14 -16.89 -2.41
N ARG A 48 -6.24 -16.32 -1.59
CA ARG A 48 -5.54 -17.06 -0.51
C ARG A 48 -6.29 -17.01 0.83
N GLY A 49 -6.77 -15.83 1.20
CA GLY A 49 -7.39 -15.56 2.51
C GLY A 49 -8.91 -15.40 2.48
N GLY A 50 -9.53 -15.51 1.30
CA GLY A 50 -10.94 -15.19 1.12
C GLY A 50 -11.24 -13.72 1.38
N GLU A 51 -12.54 -13.41 1.41
CA GLU A 51 -13.05 -12.07 1.75
C GLU A 51 -12.62 -11.64 3.18
N GLY A 52 -12.49 -12.60 4.10
CA GLY A 52 -12.00 -12.36 5.46
C GLY A 52 -10.55 -11.84 5.49
N GLY A 53 -9.66 -12.50 4.74
CA GLY A 53 -8.25 -12.08 4.61
C GLY A 53 -8.10 -10.73 3.94
N LEU A 54 -8.88 -10.46 2.88
CA LEU A 54 -8.88 -9.15 2.22
C LEU A 54 -9.33 -8.04 3.17
N ARG A 55 -10.45 -8.22 3.88
CA ARG A 55 -10.91 -7.22 4.88
C ARG A 55 -9.93 -7.02 6.01
N TRP A 56 -9.29 -8.09 6.47
CA TRP A 56 -8.25 -8.00 7.50
C TRP A 56 -7.09 -7.12 6.99
N LEU A 57 -6.56 -7.40 5.80
CA LEU A 57 -5.46 -6.63 5.20
C LEU A 57 -5.82 -5.15 5.07
N GLN A 58 -7.00 -4.86 4.50
CA GLN A 58 -7.45 -3.50 4.28
C GLN A 58 -7.58 -2.72 5.60
N ARG A 59 -8.12 -3.36 6.65
CA ARG A 59 -8.26 -2.75 7.97
C ARG A 59 -6.92 -2.49 8.64
N GLU A 60 -5.99 -3.44 8.61
CA GLU A 60 -4.67 -3.25 9.23
C GLU A 60 -3.86 -2.17 8.50
N ALA A 61 -3.88 -2.16 7.17
CA ALA A 61 -3.25 -1.09 6.37
C ALA A 61 -3.86 0.28 6.68
N GLN A 62 -5.19 0.38 6.76
CA GLN A 62 -5.89 1.61 7.14
C GLN A 62 -5.52 2.07 8.56
N THR A 63 -5.32 1.13 9.49
CA THR A 63 -4.92 1.42 10.87
C THR A 63 -3.52 2.01 10.93
N LEU A 64 -2.58 1.50 10.14
CA LEU A 64 -1.22 2.08 10.05
C LEU A 64 -1.24 3.49 9.47
N LEU A 65 -2.03 3.72 8.42
CA LEU A 65 -2.21 5.07 7.84
C LEU A 65 -2.81 6.05 8.85
N GLN A 66 -3.80 5.62 9.63
CA GLN A 66 -4.42 6.44 10.69
C GLN A 66 -3.46 6.76 11.85
N LYS A 67 -2.44 5.93 12.08
CA LYS A 67 -1.38 6.19 13.06
C LYS A 67 -0.31 7.17 12.57
N GLY A 68 -0.46 7.70 11.35
CA GLY A 68 0.47 8.66 10.74
C GLY A 68 1.17 8.12 9.49
N GLY A 69 0.98 6.84 9.16
CA GLY A 69 1.65 6.21 8.02
C GLY A 69 3.14 6.00 8.25
N ILE A 70 3.90 5.88 7.17
CA ILE A 70 5.37 5.74 7.18
C ILE A 70 5.98 7.12 6.91
N ARG A 71 6.58 7.74 7.92
CA ARG A 71 7.19 9.08 7.80
C ARG A 71 8.66 9.07 8.17
N THR A 72 9.08 8.11 8.99
CA THR A 72 10.44 7.96 9.48
C THR A 72 10.87 6.50 9.43
N PRO A 73 12.19 6.20 9.47
CA PRO A 73 12.67 4.83 9.56
C PRO A 73 12.18 4.06 10.79
N ALA A 74 11.80 4.75 11.87
CA ALA A 74 11.25 4.11 13.07
C ALA A 74 9.86 3.50 12.81
N ASP A 75 9.08 4.06 11.88
CA ASP A 75 7.75 3.55 11.54
C ASP A 75 7.81 2.20 10.81
N LEU A 76 8.99 1.82 10.28
CA LEU A 76 9.21 0.54 9.63
C LEU A 76 9.04 -0.64 10.57
N ASP A 77 9.15 -0.46 11.88
CA ASP A 77 8.93 -1.55 12.83
C ASP A 77 7.46 -1.99 12.86
N TYR A 78 6.52 -1.03 12.75
CA TYR A 78 5.09 -1.34 12.60
C TYR A 78 4.81 -2.01 11.27
N LEU A 79 5.44 -1.55 10.19
CA LEU A 79 5.29 -2.16 8.87
C LEU A 79 5.83 -3.59 8.84
N ARG A 80 7.00 -3.84 9.44
CA ARG A 80 7.59 -5.19 9.58
C ARG A 80 6.70 -6.11 10.40
N GLN A 81 6.04 -5.58 11.44
CA GLN A 81 5.07 -6.37 12.20
C GLN A 81 3.87 -6.76 11.31
N PHE A 82 3.30 -5.79 10.60
CA PHE A 82 2.19 -6.05 9.70
C PHE A 82 2.56 -7.05 8.58
N ASP A 83 3.76 -6.94 8.01
CA ASP A 83 4.27 -7.89 7.02
C ASP A 83 4.38 -9.32 7.57
N ARG A 84 4.91 -9.48 8.79
CA ARG A 84 4.91 -10.80 9.47
C ARG A 84 3.50 -11.36 9.64
N GLU A 85 2.55 -10.52 10.05
CA GLU A 85 1.16 -10.94 10.23
C GLU A 85 0.50 -11.35 8.90
N CYS A 86 0.85 -10.68 7.79
CA CYS A 86 0.48 -11.08 6.43
C CYS A 86 1.06 -12.47 6.08
N ILE A 87 2.35 -12.70 6.33
CA ILE A 87 3.03 -13.98 6.08
C ILE A 87 2.37 -15.11 6.87
N GLU A 88 2.12 -14.92 8.17
CA GLU A 88 1.45 -15.91 9.03
C GLU A 88 0.04 -16.28 8.53
N ARG A 89 -0.66 -15.33 7.91
CA ARG A 89 -1.99 -15.52 7.33
C ARG A 89 -1.95 -15.96 5.87
N ASN A 90 -0.76 -16.18 5.30
CA ASN A 90 -0.55 -16.48 3.88
C ASN A 90 -1.21 -15.44 2.93
N LEU A 91 -1.18 -14.17 3.32
CA LEU A 91 -1.72 -13.06 2.53
C LEU A 91 -0.58 -12.40 1.76
N SER A 92 -0.71 -12.35 0.43
CA SER A 92 0.26 -11.70 -0.44
C SER A 92 -0.44 -10.65 -1.30
N PRO A 93 -0.24 -9.35 -1.02
CA PRO A 93 -0.88 -8.25 -1.75
C PRO A 93 -0.16 -7.92 -3.06
N GLY A 94 -0.03 -8.93 -3.93
CA GLY A 94 0.66 -8.80 -5.21
C GLY A 94 -0.01 -7.80 -6.15
N GLY A 95 -1.35 -7.75 -6.17
CA GLY A 95 -2.04 -6.79 -7.04
C GLY A 95 -1.80 -5.35 -6.58
N SER A 96 -1.64 -5.13 -5.28
CA SER A 96 -1.30 -3.82 -4.72
C SER A 96 0.16 -3.44 -5.04
N ALA A 97 1.09 -4.40 -5.07
CA ALA A 97 2.46 -4.18 -5.52
C ALA A 97 2.53 -3.83 -7.02
N ASP A 98 1.71 -4.49 -7.86
CA ASP A 98 1.61 -4.17 -9.29
C ASP A 98 1.09 -2.74 -9.53
N LEU A 99 0.13 -2.28 -8.72
CA LEU A 99 -0.33 -0.89 -8.77
C LEU A 99 0.75 0.09 -8.28
N LEU A 100 1.56 -0.30 -7.29
CA LEU A 100 2.67 0.52 -6.81
C LEU A 100 3.74 0.72 -7.88
N ILE A 101 4.13 -0.32 -8.62
CA ILE A 101 5.13 -0.18 -9.68
C ILE A 101 4.62 0.73 -10.81
N LEU A 102 3.34 0.66 -11.16
CA LEU A 102 2.72 1.58 -12.11
C LEU A 102 2.71 3.02 -11.59
N THR A 103 2.43 3.20 -10.29
CA THR A 103 2.48 4.50 -9.62
C THR A 103 3.87 5.10 -9.70
N TRP A 104 4.89 4.33 -9.33
CA TRP A 104 6.28 4.75 -9.39
C TRP A 104 6.69 5.10 -10.83
N PHE A 105 6.35 4.25 -11.79
CA PHE A 105 6.68 4.45 -13.20
C PHE A 105 6.06 5.75 -13.75
N LEU A 106 4.77 6.00 -13.49
CA LEU A 106 4.11 7.22 -13.93
C LEU A 106 4.67 8.48 -13.25
N ALA A 107 5.20 8.37 -12.03
CA ALA A 107 5.88 9.48 -11.37
C ALA A 107 7.25 9.83 -11.99
N GLN A 108 7.80 8.97 -12.85
CA GLN A 108 9.06 9.24 -13.57
C GLN A 108 8.87 9.90 -14.94
N ILE A 109 7.62 10.10 -15.38
CA ILE A 109 7.26 10.69 -16.68
C ILE A 109 6.93 12.16 -16.50
#